data_AF-A0A1W9WG96-F1
#
_entry.id   AF-A0A1W9WG96-F1
#
_cell.length_a   1.000
_cell.length_b   1.000
_cell.length_c   1.000
_cell.angle_alpha   90.00
_cell.angle_beta   90.00
_cell.angle_gamma   90.00
#
_symmetry.space_group_name_H-M   'P 1'
#
loop_
_entity.id
_entity.type
_entity.pdbx_description
1 polymer ?
#
loop_
_entity_poly.entity_id
_entity_poly.type
_entity_poly.pdbx_seq_one_letter_code
_entity_poly.pdbx_strand_id
1 'polypeptide(L)'
;MFVIGNFLAAIAKILDIALTLYMWIIIARAVVSWVNPDPHNPIIRFLNTVTEPVLYQVRRRLPISFGGVDFSPILVLLIIVFIQRFLVTSLAEMAIRMGG
;
A
#
# COMPACT_ATOMS: atom_id res chain seq x y z
N MET A 1 26.99 -12.82 -7.26
CA MET A 1 26.89 -14.07 -6.49
C MET A 1 25.45 -14.56 -6.58
N PHE A 2 25.23 -15.72 -7.20
CA PHE A 2 23.89 -16.28 -7.44
C PHE A 2 22.99 -16.31 -6.20
N VAL A 3 23.52 -16.68 -5.03
CA VAL A 3 22.76 -16.74 -3.76
C VAL A 3 22.20 -15.37 -3.35
N ILE A 4 23.01 -14.31 -3.46
CA ILE A 4 22.60 -12.95 -3.11
C ILE A 4 21.53 -12.44 -4.09
N GLY A 5 21.69 -12.73 -5.38
CA GLY A 5 20.69 -12.41 -6.39
C GLY A 5 19.32 -13.01 -6.08
N ASN A 6 19.28 -14.32 -5.80
CA ASN A 6 18.02 -15.01 -5.45
C ASN A 6 17.38 -14.46 -4.17
N PHE A 7 18.20 -14.15 -3.16
CA PHE A 7 17.70 -13.55 -1.92
C PHE A 7 17.04 -12.18 -2.14
N LEU A 8 17.68 -11.30 -2.92
CA LEU A 8 17.12 -10.00 -3.28
C LEU A 8 15.84 -10.14 -4.12
N ALA A 9 15.80 -11.08 -5.06
CA ALA A 9 14.60 -11.34 -5.86
C ALA A 9 13.43 -11.79 -4.98
N ALA A 10 13.67 -12.68 -4.00
CA ALA A 10 12.66 -13.13 -3.06
C ALA A 10 12.12 -11.97 -2.20
N ILE A 11 13.00 -11.10 -1.68
CA ILE A 11 12.59 -9.91 -0.93
C ILE A 11 11.74 -8.98 -1.79
N ALA A 12 12.20 -8.66 -3.01
CA ALA A 12 11.45 -7.82 -3.94
C ALA A 12 10.05 -8.38 -4.18
N LYS A 13 9.94 -9.70 -4.38
CA LYS A 13 8.65 -10.36 -4.62
C LYS A 13 7.71 -10.33 -3.41
N ILE A 14 8.22 -10.60 -2.21
CA ILE A 14 7.42 -10.53 -0.98
C ILE A 14 6.92 -9.10 -0.75
N LEU A 15 7.79 -8.11 -0.94
CA LEU A 15 7.43 -6.70 -0.82
C LEU A 15 6.34 -6.29 -1.82
N ASP A 16 6.47 -6.71 -3.08
CA ASP A 16 5.47 -6.46 -4.12
C ASP A 16 4.09 -7.04 -3.78
N ILE A 17 4.07 -8.28 -3.29
CA ILE A 17 2.83 -8.94 -2.85
C ILE A 17 2.20 -8.18 -1.68
N ALA A 18 3.00 -7.81 -0.67
CA ALA A 18 2.51 -7.08 0.50
C ALA A 18 1.94 -5.72 0.11
N LEU A 19 2.63 -4.97 -0.75
CA LEU A 19 2.17 -3.67 -1.27
C LEU A 19 0.88 -3.82 -2.09
N THR A 20 0.79 -4.85 -2.93
CA THR A 20 -0.42 -5.13 -3.73
C THR A 20 -1.61 -5.48 -2.84
N LEU A 21 -1.43 -6.33 -1.83
CA LEU A 21 -2.49 -6.67 -0.87
C LEU A 21 -2.95 -5.42 -0.11
N TYR A 22 -2.01 -4.61 0.38
CA TYR A 22 -2.34 -3.39 1.10
C TYR A 22 -3.04 -2.35 0.20
N MET A 23 -2.65 -2.26 -1.07
CA MET A 23 -3.34 -1.43 -2.08
C MET A 23 -4.82 -1.81 -2.18
N TRP A 24 -5.13 -3.11 -2.29
CA TRP A 24 -6.52 -3.59 -2.34
C TRP A 24 -7.28 -3.31 -1.05
N ILE A 25 -6.64 -3.41 0.12
CA ILE A 25 -7.25 -3.06 1.41
C ILE A 25 -7.61 -1.56 1.45
N ILE A 26 -6.73 -0.67 0.95
CA ILE A 26 -6.99 0.77 0.88
C ILE A 26 -8.13 1.08 -0.10
N ILE A 27 -8.17 0.42 -1.26
CA ILE A 27 -9.27 0.55 -2.23
C ILE A 27 -10.59 0.11 -1.59
N ALA A 28 -10.61 -1.05 -0.94
CA ALA A 28 -11.79 -1.54 -0.25
C ALA A 28 -12.27 -0.55 0.82
N ARG A 29 -11.35 -0.02 1.64
CA ARG A 29 -11.65 1.01 2.65
C ARG A 29 -12.27 2.27 2.03
N ALA A 30 -11.73 2.74 0.89
CA ALA A 30 -12.23 3.92 0.20
C ALA A 30 -13.65 3.70 -0.36
N VAL A 31 -13.89 2.58 -1.04
CA VAL A 31 -15.23 2.23 -1.55
C VAL A 31 -16.25 2.11 -0.42
N VAL A 32 -15.88 1.40 0.65
CA VAL A 32 -16.69 1.23 1.86
C VAL A 32 -17.00 2.58 2.50
N SER A 33 -16.11 3.58 2.41
CA SER A 33 -16.37 4.92 2.97
C SER A 33 -17.47 5.70 2.24
N TRP A 34 -17.73 5.41 0.96
CA TRP A 34 -18.74 6.14 0.16
C TRP A 34 -20.18 5.62 0.34
N VAL A 35 -20.32 4.39 0.85
CA VAL A 35 -21.63 3.73 0.97
C VAL A 35 -22.22 3.76 2.38
N ASN A 36 -21.59 4.49 3.31
CA ASN A 36 -21.98 4.63 4.72
C ASN A 36 -22.44 3.31 5.40
N PRO A 37 -21.51 2.37 5.62
CA PRO A 37 -21.83 1.00 5.99
C PRO A 37 -21.87 0.80 7.51
N ASP A 38 -22.47 -0.30 7.98
CA ASP A 38 -22.60 -0.58 9.42
C ASP A 38 -21.22 -0.65 10.13
N PRO A 39 -20.93 0.26 11.08
CA PRO A 39 -19.67 0.28 11.82
C PRO A 39 -19.39 -1.01 12.62
N HIS A 40 -20.42 -1.80 12.95
CA HIS A 40 -20.29 -3.02 13.73
C HIS A 40 -19.91 -4.25 12.89
N ASN A 41 -19.84 -4.11 11.56
CA ASN A 41 -19.38 -5.20 10.72
C ASN A 41 -17.88 -5.49 10.97
N PRO A 42 -17.48 -6.75 11.26
CA PRO A 42 -16.10 -7.10 11.53
C PRO A 42 -15.15 -6.77 10.36
N ILE A 43 -15.60 -6.87 9.11
CA ILE A 43 -14.79 -6.52 7.93
C ILE A 43 -14.49 -5.03 7.90
N ILE A 44 -15.48 -4.19 8.24
CA ILE A 44 -15.34 -2.73 8.23
C ILE A 44 -14.40 -2.31 9.37
N ARG A 45 -14.53 -2.90 10.56
CA ARG A 45 -13.57 -2.69 11.64
C ARG A 45 -12.16 -3.08 11.22
N PHE A 46 -11.98 -4.24 10.59
CA PHE A 46 -10.68 -4.67 10.09
C PHE A 46 -10.07 -3.66 9.11
N LEU A 47 -10.84 -3.25 8.09
CA LEU A 47 -10.39 -2.26 7.11
C LEU A 47 -9.98 -0.95 7.81
N ASN A 48 -10.79 -0.46 8.74
CA ASN A 48 -10.48 0.75 9.51
C ASN A 48 -9.19 0.57 10.32
N THR A 49 -9.10 -0.48 11.14
CA THR A 49 -7.94 -0.72 12.02
C THR A 49 -6.64 -0.86 11.24
N VAL A 50 -6.65 -1.53 10.09
CA VAL A 50 -5.44 -1.77 9.30
C VAL A 50 -5.01 -0.53 8.53
N THR A 51 -5.95 0.28 8.03
CA THR A 51 -5.64 1.44 7.19
C THR A 51 -5.45 2.74 7.96
N GLU A 52 -6.12 2.88 9.11
CA GLU A 52 -6.16 4.13 9.88
C GLU A 52 -4.76 4.62 10.31
N PRO A 53 -3.81 3.78 10.76
CA PRO A 53 -2.49 4.26 11.13
C PRO A 53 -1.76 5.01 10.00
N VAL A 54 -1.95 4.60 8.74
CA VAL A 54 -1.34 5.26 7.58
C VAL A 54 -2.19 6.45 7.13
N LEU A 55 -3.51 6.26 6.98
CA LEU A 55 -4.41 7.31 6.52
C LEU A 55 -4.46 8.50 7.49
N TYR A 56 -4.45 8.25 8.80
CA TYR A 56 -4.39 9.30 9.82
C TYR A 56 -3.12 10.14 9.69
N GLN A 57 -1.96 9.52 9.48
CA GLN A 57 -0.70 10.24 9.33
C GLN A 57 -0.68 11.09 8.06
N VAL A 58 -1.26 10.57 6.98
CA VAL A 58 -1.44 11.33 5.74
C VAL A 58 -2.36 12.54 5.98
N ARG A 59 -3.55 12.33 6.54
CA ARG A 59 -4.49 13.41 6.89
C ARG A 59 -3.87 14.48 7.79
N ARG A 60 -3.07 14.06 8.78
CA ARG A 60 -2.42 14.97 9.72
C ARG A 60 -1.35 15.84 9.07
N ARG A 61 -0.58 15.28 8.13
CA ARG A 61 0.51 16.02 7.46
C ARG A 61 0.02 16.83 6.27
N LEU A 62 -0.97 16.31 5.56
CA LEU A 62 -1.57 16.93 4.39
C LEU A 62 -3.09 16.84 4.58
N PRO A 63 -3.76 17.96 4.90
CA PRO A 63 -5.22 17.98 4.99
C PRO A 63 -5.82 17.97 3.57
N ILE A 64 -5.89 16.78 2.95
CA ILE A 64 -6.39 16.57 1.58
C ILE A 64 -7.90 16.22 1.60
N SER A 65 -8.66 16.86 2.49
CA SER A 65 -10.10 16.69 2.55
C SER A 65 -10.76 17.88 1.87
N PHE A 66 -11.46 17.64 0.76
CA PHE A 66 -12.18 18.66 0.01
C PHE A 66 -13.66 18.35 -0.03
N GLY A 67 -14.50 19.31 0.35
CA GLY A 67 -15.96 19.16 0.30
C GLY A 67 -16.50 18.00 1.15
N GLY A 68 -15.80 17.62 2.23
CA GLY A 68 -16.18 16.48 3.09
C GLY A 68 -15.74 15.11 2.57
N VAL A 69 -15.06 15.03 1.42
CA VAL A 69 -14.50 13.79 0.88
C VAL A 69 -13.02 13.68 1.26
N ASP A 70 -12.61 12.52 1.79
CA ASP A 70 -11.23 12.22 2.13
C ASP A 70 -10.46 11.64 0.93
N PHE A 71 -9.50 12.39 0.40
CA PHE A 71 -8.62 11.94 -0.70
C PHE A 71 -7.32 11.28 -0.21
N SER A 72 -7.14 11.13 1.11
CA SER A 72 -5.95 10.44 1.67
C SER A 72 -5.74 9.03 1.13
N PRO A 73 -6.78 8.19 0.91
CA PRO A 73 -6.61 6.89 0.27
C PRO A 73 -5.93 6.99 -1.10
N ILE A 74 -6.30 7.98 -1.93
CA ILE A 74 -5.71 8.15 -3.26
C ILE A 74 -4.22 8.48 -3.15
N LEU A 75 -3.83 9.38 -2.25
CA LEU A 75 -2.41 9.69 -2.06
C LEU A 75 -1.63 8.44 -1.58
N VAL A 76 -2.19 7.65 -0.67
CA VAL A 76 -1.55 6.41 -0.23
C VAL A 76 -1.40 5.42 -1.40
N LEU A 77 -2.39 5.29 -2.27
CA LEU A 77 -2.29 4.46 -3.47
C LEU A 77 -1.16 4.92 -4.39
N LEU A 78 -1.02 6.23 -4.61
CA LEU A 78 0.08 6.79 -5.41
C LEU A 78 1.45 6.49 -4.78
N ILE A 79 1.57 6.59 -3.46
CA ILE A 79 2.79 6.24 -2.74
C ILE A 79 3.11 4.75 -2.88
N ILE A 80 2.11 3.87 -2.76
CA ILE A 80 2.30 2.42 -2.95
C ILE A 80 2.82 2.13 -4.37
N VAL A 81 2.18 2.69 -5.39
CA VAL A 81 2.59 2.53 -6.79
C VAL A 81 4.02 3.06 -6.99
N PHE A 82 4.35 4.21 -6.40
CA PHE A 82 5.71 4.76 -6.45
C PHE A 82 6.72 3.79 -5.83
N ILE A 83 6.45 3.23 -4.64
CA ILE A 83 7.35 2.28 -3.98
C ILE A 83 7.50 1.00 -4.82
N GLN A 84 6.43 0.48 -5.42
CA GLN A 84 6.51 -0.67 -6.32
C GLN A 84 7.38 -0.35 -7.55
N ARG A 85 7.14 0.78 -8.20
CA ARG A 85 7.90 1.15 -9.41
C ARG A 85 9.36 1.46 -9.12
N PHE A 86 9.64 2.14 -8.02
CA PHE A 86 10.98 2.56 -7.66
C PHE A 86 11.73 1.47 -6.90
N LEU A 87 11.31 1.12 -5.69
CA LEU A 87 12.05 0.25 -4.78
C LEU A 87 12.00 -1.21 -5.21
N VAL A 88 10.81 -1.76 -5.50
CA VAL A 88 10.69 -3.18 -5.88
C VAL A 88 11.43 -3.45 -7.19
N THR A 89 11.23 -2.62 -8.22
CA THR A 89 11.95 -2.76 -9.49
C THR A 89 13.46 -2.65 -9.30
N SER A 90 13.95 -1.69 -8.51
CA SER A 90 15.38 -1.55 -8.24
C SER A 90 15.97 -2.80 -7.57
N LEU A 91 15.27 -3.38 -6.58
CA LEU A 91 15.70 -4.62 -5.92
C LEU A 91 15.71 -5.81 -6.89
N ALA A 92 14.71 -5.91 -7.76
CA ALA A 92 14.64 -6.95 -8.78
C ALA A 92 15.75 -6.81 -9.84
N GLU A 93 16.05 -5.60 -10.30
CA GLU A 93 17.16 -5.35 -11.22
C GLU A 93 18.51 -5.68 -10.60
N MET A 94 18.74 -5.28 -9.35
CA MET A 94 19.95 -5.63 -8.62
C MET A 94 20.10 -7.15 -8.48
N ALA A 95 18.99 -7.85 -8.21
CA ALA A 95 18.98 -9.31 -8.15
C ALA A 95 19.44 -9.96 -9.47
N ILE A 96 18.92 -9.48 -10.60
CA ILE A 96 19.29 -9.97 -11.95
C ILE A 96 20.78 -9.72 -12.21
N ARG A 97 21.28 -8.51 -11.95
CA ARG A 97 22.69 -8.15 -12.17
C ARG A 97 23.67 -8.96 -11.31
N MET A 98 23.26 -9.39 -10.12
CA MET A 98 24.07 -10.20 -9.21
C MET A 98 24.00 -11.70 -9.47
N GLY A 99 22.91 -12.14 -10.13
CA GLY A 99 22.63 -13.55 -10.43
C GLY A 99 23.09 -14.01 -11.81
N GLY A 100 23.31 -13.09 -12.76
CA GLY A 100 24.02 -13.34 -14.01
C GLY A 100 25.52 -13.18 -13.86
#